data_AF-A0A939ZQ44-F1
#
_entry.id   AF-A0A939ZQ44-F1
#
_cell.length_a   1.000
_cell.length_b   1.000
_cell.length_c   1.000
_cell.angle_alpha   90.00
_cell.angle_beta   90.00
_cell.angle_gamma   90.00
#
_symmetry.space_group_name_H-M   'P 1'
#
loop_
_entity.id
_entity.type
_entity.pdbx_description
1 polymer ?
#
loop_
_entity_poly.entity_id
_entity_poly.type
_entity_poly.pdbx_seq_one_letter_code
_entity_poly.pdbx_strand_id
1 'polypeptide(L)' 'HTSVAILDALKAVGLPTVEVHLTDIATREEFRHLSYVSLYTPHLVKGEGPDGYLHAMDILVELLKA' A
#
# COMPACT_ATOMS: atom_id res chain seq x y z
N HIS A 1 -9.55 -1.84 -1.81
CA HIS A 1 -10.69 -1.65 -2.73
C HIS A 1 -11.91 -0.98 -2.12
N THR A 2 -12.32 -1.27 -0.88
CA THR A 2 -13.65 -0.85 -0.37
C THR A 2 -13.63 0.13 0.81
N SER A 3 -12.63 0.06 1.68
CA SER A 3 -12.67 0.79 2.96
C SER A 3 -12.16 2.23 2.83
N VAL A 4 -13.10 3.18 2.68
CA VAL A 4 -12.83 4.62 2.81
C VAL A 4 -12.46 4.99 4.25
N ALA A 5 -13.01 4.28 5.25
CA ALA A 5 -12.69 4.51 6.65
C ALA A 5 -11.20 4.31 6.97
N ILE A 6 -10.53 3.35 6.31
CA ILE A 6 -9.07 3.17 6.46
C ILE A 6 -8.31 4.33 5.82
N LEU A 7 -8.74 4.82 4.64
CA LEU A 7 -8.15 6.01 4.02
C LEU A 7 -8.24 7.23 4.95
N ASP A 8 -9.41 7.44 5.57
CA ASP A 8 -9.60 8.56 6.50
C ASP A 8 -8.75 8.42 7.76
N ALA A 9 -8.61 7.21 8.30
CA ALA A 9 -7.74 6.94 9.44
C ALA A 9 -6.26 7.23 9.10
N LEU A 10 -5.79 6.82 7.93
CA LEU A 10 -4.43 7.11 7.45
C LEU A 10 -4.20 8.61 7.32
N LYS A 11 -5.14 9.34 6.71
CA LYS A 11 -5.09 10.80 6.60
C LYS A 11 -5.07 11.48 7.96
N ALA A 12 -5.83 10.97 8.93
CA ALA A 12 -5.91 11.55 10.27
C ALA A 12 -4.61 11.40 11.07
N VAL A 13 -3.93 10.26 10.96
CA VAL A 13 -2.68 10.01 11.71
C VAL A 13 -1.43 10.53 11.01
N GLY A 14 -1.45 10.69 9.68
CA GLY A 14 -0.34 11.31 8.92
C GLY A 14 0.97 10.53 8.94
N LEU A 15 0.92 9.21 9.22
CA LEU A 15 2.12 8.37 9.31
C LEU A 15 2.57 7.87 7.93
N PRO A 16 3.89 7.72 7.68
CA PRO A 16 4.41 7.04 6.50
C PRO A 16 3.78 5.65 6.35
N THR A 17 3.34 5.32 5.15
CA THR A 17 2.59 4.07 4.88
C THR A 17 3.03 3.49 3.55
N VAL A 18 3.16 2.16 3.49
CA VAL A 18 3.38 1.39 2.26
C VAL A 18 2.27 0.34 2.16
N GLU A 19 1.61 0.27 1.01
CA GLU A 19 0.58 -0.72 0.73
C GLU A 19 1.22 -2.01 0.17
N VAL A 20 0.81 -3.18 0.66
CA VAL A 20 1.36 -4.47 0.22
C VAL A 20 0.25 -5.40 -0.25
N HIS A 21 0.42 -5.98 -1.43
CA HIS A 21 -0.41 -7.05 -1.97
C HIS A 21 0.46 -8.25 -2.36
N LEU A 22 0.14 -9.44 -1.84
CA LEU A 22 0.89 -10.66 -2.17
C LEU A 22 0.91 -10.98 -3.67
N THR A 23 -0.21 -10.72 -4.35
CA THR A 23 -0.39 -10.95 -5.79
C THR A 23 -0.38 -9.62 -6.55
N ASP A 24 -0.04 -9.62 -7.84
CA ASP A 24 -0.25 -8.43 -8.66
C ASP A 24 -1.75 -8.21 -8.87
N ILE A 25 -2.28 -7.16 -8.24
CA ILE A 25 -3.69 -6.80 -8.36
C ILE A 25 -4.05 -6.27 -9.74
N ALA A 26 -3.10 -5.85 -10.57
CA ALA A 26 -3.37 -5.34 -11.92
C ALA A 26 -3.57 -6.43 -12.97
N THR A 27 -3.23 -7.68 -12.67
CA THR A 27 -3.48 -8.83 -13.56
C THR A 27 -4.80 -9.53 -13.22
N ARG A 28 -5.64 -8.90 -12.39
CA ARG A 28 -6.84 -9.49 -11.81
C ARG A 28 -8.09 -8.75 -12.32
N GLU A 29 -9.21 -8.98 -11.65
CA GLU A 29 -10.48 -8.34 -12.00
C GLU A 29 -10.40 -6.82 -11.79
N GLU A 30 -11.05 -6.04 -12.67
CA GLU A 30 -10.96 -4.57 -12.71
C GLU A 30 -11.26 -3.89 -11.37
N PHE A 31 -12.21 -4.42 -10.60
CA PHE A 31 -12.54 -3.86 -9.27
C PHE A 31 -11.39 -3.96 -8.25
N ARG A 32 -10.38 -4.79 -8.51
CA ARG A 32 -9.16 -4.89 -7.69
C ARG A 32 -8.09 -3.88 -8.10
N HIS A 33 -8.26 -3.19 -9.21
CA HIS A 33 -7.29 -2.19 -9.65
C HIS A 33 -7.44 -0.89 -8.85
N LEU A 34 -8.63 -0.66 -8.29
CA LEU A 34 -8.92 0.50 -7.44
C LEU A 34 -8.52 0.25 -5.98
N SER A 35 -7.61 1.06 -5.44
CA SER A 35 -7.32 1.07 -4.00
C SER A 35 -7.53 2.45 -3.40
N TYR A 36 -8.36 2.53 -2.36
CA TYR A 36 -8.48 3.74 -1.54
C TYR A 36 -7.21 4.02 -0.72
N VAL A 37 -6.43 3.00 -0.37
CA VAL A 37 -5.17 3.19 0.37
C VAL A 37 -4.13 3.89 -0.51
N SER A 38 -4.08 3.52 -1.80
CA SER A 38 -3.20 4.19 -2.78
C SER A 38 -3.54 5.68 -3.01
N LEU A 39 -4.70 6.18 -2.54
CA LEU A 39 -5.01 7.62 -2.56
C LEU A 39 -4.31 8.40 -1.44
N TYR A 40 -3.79 7.70 -0.42
CA TYR A 40 -3.01 8.30 0.66
C TYR A 40 -1.51 8.20 0.41
N THR A 41 -1.04 7.04 -0.06
CA THR A 41 0.39 6.78 -0.31
C THR A 41 0.62 6.28 -1.73
N PRO A 42 1.64 6.79 -2.45
CA PRO A 42 2.05 6.25 -3.74
C PRO A 42 2.93 4.98 -3.60
N HIS A 43 3.35 4.61 -2.38
CA HIS A 43 4.23 3.47 -2.15
C HIS A 43 3.41 2.18 -2.07
N LEU A 44 3.56 1.34 -3.10
CA LEU A 44 2.82 0.10 -3.28
C LEU A 44 3.75 -1.02 -3.72
N VAL A 45 3.77 -2.11 -2.97
CA VAL A 45 4.44 -3.38 -3.34
C VAL A 45 3.38 -4.39 -3.71
N LYS A 46 3.48 -5.02 -4.88
CA LYS A 46 2.50 -6.00 -5.35
C LYS A 46 3.12 -7.10 -6.19
N GLY A 47 2.65 -8.34 -6.01
CA GLY A 47 3.08 -9.48 -6.83
C GLY A 47 4.38 -10.16 -6.42
N GLU A 48 4.99 -9.73 -5.32
CA GLU A 48 6.24 -10.29 -4.79
C GLU A 48 6.00 -11.42 -3.77
N GLY A 49 4.74 -11.83 -3.56
CA GLY A 49 4.42 -12.80 -2.51
C GLY A 49 4.82 -12.29 -1.12
N PRO A 50 5.22 -13.19 -0.20
CA PRO A 50 5.64 -12.80 1.15
C PRO A 50 6.88 -11.90 1.19
N ASP A 51 7.78 -11.99 0.21
CA ASP A 51 9.00 -11.18 0.18
C ASP A 51 8.70 -9.68 0.00
N GLY A 52 7.52 -9.35 -0.55
CA GLY A 52 7.07 -7.96 -0.67
C GLY A 52 6.95 -7.23 0.68
N TYR A 53 6.81 -7.95 1.80
CA TYR A 53 6.84 -7.32 3.12
C TYR A 53 8.25 -6.81 3.48
N LEU A 54 9.31 -7.53 3.07
CA LEU A 54 10.69 -7.10 3.31
C LEU A 54 11.01 -5.85 2.48
N HIS A 55 10.64 -5.86 1.21
CA HIS A 55 10.79 -4.69 0.34
C HIS A 55 9.99 -3.48 0.87
N ALA A 56 8.76 -3.69 1.34
CA ALA A 56 7.97 -2.62 1.96
C ALA A 56 8.61 -2.07 3.24
N MET A 57 9.31 -2.91 4.03
CA MET A 57 10.07 -2.47 5.19
C MET A 57 11.26 -1.61 4.79
N ASP A 58 12.01 -2.00 3.76
CA ASP A 58 13.11 -1.19 3.24
C ASP A 58 12.62 0.20 2.80
N ILE A 59 11.50 0.26 2.08
CA ILE A 59 10.86 1.54 1.70
C ILE A 59 10.49 2.36 2.94
N LEU A 60 9.84 1.75 3.94
CA LEU A 60 9.45 2.46 5.17
C LEU A 60 10.66 2.99 5.94
N VAL A 61 11.74 2.23 6.02
CA VAL A 61 12.99 2.66 6.67
C VAL A 61 13.55 3.89 5.97
N GLU A 62 13.56 3.93 4.64
CA GLU A 62 14.04 5.10 3.90
C GLU A 62 13.12 6.31 4.08
N LEU A 63 11.80 6.11 4.11
CA LEU A 63 10.83 7.19 4.38
C LEU A 63 10.98 7.81 5.78
N LEU A 64 11.38 7.02 6.77
CA LEU A 64 11.56 7.49 8.14
C LEU A 64 12.91 8.21 8.36
N LYS A 65 13.87 8.07 7.44
CA LYS A 65 15.16 8.77 7.50
C LYS A 65 15.13 10.15 6.86
N ALA A 66 14.15 10.41 5.98
CA ALA A 66 13.96 11.68 5.29
C ALA A 66 13.32 12.74 6.20
#